data_AF-A0A956ZEP3-F1
#
_entry.id   AF-A0A956ZEP3-F1
#
_cell.length_a   1.000
_cell.length_b   1.000
_cell.length_c   1.000
_cell.angle_alpha   90.00
_cell.angle_beta   90.00
_cell.angle_gamma   90.00
#
_symmetry.space_group_name_H-M   'P 1'
#
loop_
_entity.id
_entity.type
_entity.pdbx_description
1 polymer ?
#
loop_
_entity_poly.entity_id
_entity_poly.type
_entity_poly.pdbx_seq_one_letter_code
_entity_poly.pdbx_strand_id
1 'polypeptide(L)'
;MSGRKLVNLSLVLSVISMMSSPLAVLAKPSTSKESKPKPEYIMDTSRIGQSNNGMILSNQILELGVVTPSALRLQGEQAIRMGNISRAIQVLQKAVEMNPLDMDGRVLYATALEKKLIKQKKRDPKLYNYVIKQWTFVFKHSEFDDQKMQGRNHLINLVGRAPRWHESVKRYLANVMIAEDGEVAFGGEAQLQ
;
A
#
# COMPACT_ATOMS: atom_id res chain seq x y z
N MET A 1 51.40 -30.93 -56.48
CA MET A 1 51.70 -29.58 -55.94
C MET A 1 50.80 -29.34 -54.74
N SER A 2 51.39 -28.91 -53.61
CA SER A 2 50.81 -28.34 -52.38
C SER A 2 49.44 -28.83 -51.90
N GLY A 3 49.24 -29.35 -50.69
CA GLY A 3 49.98 -29.13 -49.46
C GLY A 3 49.01 -28.82 -48.31
N ARG A 4 48.88 -29.79 -47.41
CA ARG A 4 48.55 -29.70 -45.97
C ARG A 4 47.20 -29.08 -45.54
N LYS A 5 46.32 -29.98 -45.10
CA LYS A 5 45.27 -29.87 -44.08
C LYS A 5 45.40 -31.18 -43.27
N LEU A 6 45.14 -31.36 -41.99
CA LEU A 6 44.59 -30.64 -40.84
C LEU A 6 44.94 -31.62 -39.67
N VAL A 7 45.54 -31.16 -38.57
CA VAL A 7 44.85 -30.84 -37.29
C VAL A 7 44.38 -32.06 -36.47
N ASN A 8 44.83 -32.02 -35.20
CA ASN A 8 44.25 -32.54 -33.97
C ASN A 8 44.35 -34.04 -33.62
N LEU A 9 45.41 -34.31 -32.85
CA LEU A 9 45.42 -34.91 -31.52
C LEU A 9 44.02 -35.09 -30.87
N SER A 10 43.59 -36.33 -30.67
CA SER A 10 42.60 -36.66 -29.63
C SER A 10 42.99 -37.97 -28.93
N LEU A 11 43.27 -37.83 -27.64
CA LEU A 11 43.54 -38.84 -26.60
C LEU A 11 42.66 -38.30 -25.44
N VAL A 12 41.81 -38.99 -24.67
CA VAL A 12 41.40 -40.38 -24.43
C VAL A 12 40.11 -40.30 -23.60
N LEU A 13 39.43 -41.45 -23.48
CA LEU A 13 38.73 -41.99 -22.30
C LEU A 13 37.23 -42.27 -22.47
N SER A 14 37.00 -43.40 -23.15
CA SER A 14 36.41 -44.63 -22.62
C SER A 14 35.62 -44.60 -21.29
N VAL A 15 34.33 -44.94 -21.42
CA VAL A 15 33.58 -46.02 -20.72
C VAL A 15 33.07 -45.76 -19.30
N ILE A 16 31.77 -46.07 -19.12
CA ILE A 16 31.09 -46.94 -18.12
C ILE A 16 29.61 -46.50 -18.15
N SER A 17 28.73 -47.21 -18.88
CA SER A 17 27.98 -48.41 -18.48
C SER A 17 26.90 -48.16 -17.41
N MET A 18 25.65 -48.42 -17.84
CA MET A 18 24.49 -48.92 -17.09
C MET A 18 23.98 -48.10 -15.90
N MET A 19 22.69 -47.73 -15.96
CA MET A 19 21.68 -48.20 -15.00
C MET A 19 20.29 -47.65 -15.42
N SER A 20 19.42 -48.60 -15.73
CA SER A 20 17.96 -48.45 -15.77
C SER A 20 17.43 -48.04 -14.39
N SER A 21 16.43 -47.16 -14.33
CA SER A 21 15.18 -47.21 -13.51
C SER A 21 14.53 -45.80 -13.39
N PRO A 22 13.32 -45.63 -12.83
CA PRO A 22 12.10 -45.25 -13.55
C PRO A 22 11.69 -43.78 -13.33
N LEU A 23 10.86 -43.24 -14.23
CA LEU A 23 10.20 -41.94 -14.03
C LEU A 23 9.24 -42.02 -12.84
N ALA A 24 9.68 -41.53 -11.67
CA ALA A 24 8.78 -41.15 -10.58
C ALA A 24 8.17 -39.78 -10.92
N VAL A 25 6.95 -39.80 -11.47
CA VAL A 25 6.11 -38.60 -11.58
C VAL A 25 5.65 -38.23 -10.17
N LEU A 26 6.40 -37.34 -9.53
CA LEU A 26 5.98 -36.69 -8.29
C LEU A 26 4.96 -35.60 -8.63
N ALA A 27 3.69 -36.00 -8.76
CA ALA A 27 2.57 -35.06 -8.76
C ALA A 27 2.52 -34.35 -7.40
N LYS A 28 3.05 -33.14 -7.33
CA LYS A 28 2.86 -32.26 -6.17
C LYS A 28 1.39 -31.86 -6.10
N PRO A 29 0.71 -32.04 -4.95
CA PRO A 29 -0.65 -31.55 -4.77
C PRO A 29 -0.64 -30.02 -4.84
N SER A 30 -1.42 -29.49 -5.76
CA SER A 30 -1.72 -28.06 -5.88
C SER A 30 -2.50 -27.60 -4.65
N THR A 31 -1.79 -27.15 -3.61
CA THR A 31 -2.36 -26.31 -2.57
C THR A 31 -2.64 -24.93 -3.14
N SER A 32 -3.76 -24.80 -3.83
CA SER A 32 -4.35 -23.52 -4.20
C SER A 32 -4.91 -22.86 -2.94
N LYS A 33 -4.20 -21.86 -2.43
CA LYS A 33 -4.71 -20.63 -1.79
C LYS A 33 -3.52 -19.75 -1.42
N GLU A 34 -2.76 -19.36 -2.43
CA GLU A 34 -1.83 -18.24 -2.31
C GLU A 34 -2.65 -16.94 -2.37
N SER A 35 -3.16 -16.53 -1.21
CA SER A 35 -3.67 -15.18 -1.04
C SER A 35 -2.47 -14.24 -1.21
N LYS A 36 -2.41 -13.53 -2.33
CA LYS A 36 -1.49 -12.40 -2.52
C LYS A 36 -1.45 -11.58 -1.23
N PRO A 37 -0.27 -11.20 -0.70
CA PRO A 37 -0.22 -10.33 0.47
C PRO A 37 -1.02 -9.07 0.13
N LYS A 38 -2.09 -8.80 0.91
CA LYS A 38 -2.83 -7.54 0.78
C LYS A 38 -1.79 -6.41 0.87
N PRO A 39 -1.78 -5.47 -0.07
CA PRO A 39 -0.79 -4.40 -0.03
C PRO A 39 -0.90 -3.65 1.31
N GLU A 40 0.26 -3.36 1.92
CA GLU A 40 0.42 -2.78 3.26
C GLU A 40 -0.32 -1.44 3.48
N TYR A 41 -0.87 -0.85 2.41
CA TYR A 41 -1.65 0.39 2.41
C TYR A 41 -3.19 0.20 2.43
N ILE A 42 -3.69 -1.02 2.24
CA ILE A 42 -5.12 -1.36 2.33
C ILE A 42 -5.36 -2.00 3.70
N MET A 43 -5.74 -1.18 4.67
CA MET A 43 -6.24 -1.67 5.96
C MET A 43 -7.72 -2.02 5.79
N ASP A 44 -8.13 -3.15 6.38
CA ASP A 44 -9.54 -3.50 6.49
C ASP A 44 -10.20 -2.59 7.53
N THR A 45 -10.61 -1.40 7.10
CA THR A 45 -11.33 -0.42 7.92
C THR A 45 -12.80 -0.81 8.11
N SER A 46 -13.21 -2.03 7.76
CA SER A 46 -14.59 -2.48 7.96
C SER A 46 -15.02 -2.32 9.42
N ARG A 47 -14.12 -2.45 10.41
CA ARG A 47 -14.40 -2.13 11.82
C ARG A 47 -14.47 -0.64 12.17
N ILE A 48 -13.91 0.24 11.34
CA ILE A 48 -13.82 1.70 11.56
C ILE A 48 -15.05 2.42 10.97
N GLY A 49 -15.92 1.69 10.25
CA GLY A 49 -17.11 2.24 9.61
C GLY A 49 -18.21 1.23 9.27
N GLN A 50 -18.34 0.10 9.96
CA GLN A 50 -19.50 -0.79 9.79
C GLN A 50 -20.77 -0.12 10.33
N SER A 51 -21.50 0.57 9.46
CA SER A 51 -22.96 0.50 9.52
C SER A 51 -23.35 -0.79 8.81
N ASN A 52 -24.03 -1.71 9.51
CA ASN A 52 -24.51 -3.01 9.01
C ASN A 52 -25.57 -2.92 7.90
N ASN A 53 -25.51 -1.90 7.05
CA ASN A 53 -26.47 -1.69 5.99
C ASN A 53 -25.69 -1.34 4.74
N GLY A 54 -25.74 -2.24 3.76
CA GLY A 54 -25.07 -2.10 2.47
C GLY A 54 -25.22 -0.68 1.96
N MET A 55 -24.10 -0.08 1.56
CA MET A 55 -24.10 1.24 0.97
C MET A 55 -25.10 1.29 -0.20
N ILE A 56 -26.23 1.94 0.03
CA ILE A 56 -27.13 2.25 -1.07
C ILE A 56 -26.49 3.42 -1.81
N LEU A 57 -25.80 3.08 -2.90
CA LEU A 57 -25.33 4.02 -3.94
C LEU A 57 -26.54 4.43 -4.79
N SER A 58 -27.59 4.98 -4.18
CA SER A 58 -28.89 5.19 -4.84
C SER A 58 -28.77 6.01 -6.13
N ASN A 59 -27.88 7.00 -6.17
CA ASN A 59 -27.87 7.93 -7.30
C ASN A 59 -26.98 7.47 -8.45
N GLN A 60 -25.96 6.64 -8.20
CA GLN A 60 -24.99 6.23 -9.23
C GLN A 60 -25.33 4.88 -9.87
N ILE A 61 -26.00 3.99 -9.13
CA ILE A 61 -26.53 2.74 -9.68
C ILE A 61 -27.63 3.03 -10.71
N LEU A 62 -28.45 4.05 -10.47
CA LEU A 62 -29.58 4.38 -11.33
C LEU A 62 -29.18 5.04 -12.65
N GLU A 63 -28.02 5.71 -12.74
CA GLU A 63 -27.68 6.55 -13.90
C GLU A 63 -26.63 5.93 -14.84
N LEU A 64 -25.75 5.05 -14.34
CA LEU A 64 -24.62 4.51 -15.15
C LEU A 64 -24.43 3.00 -15.08
N GLY A 65 -25.09 2.27 -14.16
CA GLY A 65 -24.96 0.82 -14.00
C GLY A 65 -23.56 0.29 -13.64
N VAL A 66 -22.51 1.14 -13.67
CA VAL A 66 -21.12 0.76 -13.42
C VAL A 66 -20.52 1.68 -12.37
N VAL A 67 -20.06 1.09 -11.27
CA VAL A 67 -19.34 1.81 -10.21
C VAL A 67 -17.89 1.97 -10.67
N THR A 68 -17.47 3.20 -10.99
CA THR A 68 -16.09 3.52 -11.38
C THR A 68 -15.34 4.22 -10.23
N PRO A 69 -13.99 4.10 -10.15
CA PRO A 69 -13.20 4.78 -9.13
C PRO A 69 -13.39 6.31 -9.15
N SER A 70 -13.47 6.89 -10.34
CA SER A 70 -13.71 8.33 -10.53
C SER A 70 -15.08 8.78 -10.01
N ALA A 71 -16.13 7.98 -10.22
CA ALA A 71 -17.46 8.27 -9.71
C ALA A 71 -17.51 8.21 -8.18
N LEU A 72 -16.84 7.22 -7.58
CA LEU A 72 -16.68 7.12 -6.13
C LEU A 72 -15.88 8.31 -5.58
N ARG A 73 -14.84 8.76 -6.29
CA ARG A 73 -14.04 9.93 -5.92
C ARG A 73 -14.91 11.20 -5.83
N LEU A 74 -15.71 11.48 -6.85
CA LEU A 74 -16.63 12.62 -6.87
C LEU A 74 -17.66 12.56 -5.74
N GLN A 75 -18.23 11.38 -5.47
CA GLN A 75 -19.17 11.18 -4.37
C GLN A 75 -18.50 11.37 -3.01
N GLY A 76 -17.28 10.87 -2.84
CA GLY A 76 -16.47 11.06 -1.64
C GLY A 76 -16.17 12.53 -1.39
N GLU A 77 -15.75 13.26 -2.42
CA GLU A 77 -15.50 14.70 -2.37
C GLU A 77 -16.76 15.48 -1.97
N GLN A 78 -17.90 15.17 -2.59
CA GLN A 78 -19.18 15.78 -2.21
C GLN A 78 -19.53 15.47 -0.74
N ALA A 79 -19.32 14.24 -0.28
CA ALA A 79 -19.55 13.86 1.11
C ALA A 79 -18.63 14.63 2.09
N ILE A 80 -17.37 14.88 1.72
CA ILE A 80 -16.47 15.75 2.50
C ILE A 80 -17.05 17.18 2.58
N ARG A 81 -17.51 17.74 1.46
CA ARG A 81 -18.10 19.10 1.41
C ARG A 81 -19.36 19.21 2.27
N MET A 82 -20.20 18.18 2.29
CA MET A 82 -21.40 18.11 3.13
C MET A 82 -21.09 17.80 4.61
N GLY A 83 -19.81 17.66 4.98
CA GLY A 83 -19.41 17.33 6.35
C GLY A 83 -19.67 15.87 6.76
N ASN A 84 -20.14 15.03 5.84
CA ASN A 84 -20.39 13.60 6.07
C ASN A 84 -19.09 12.78 5.90
N ILE A 85 -18.20 12.94 6.88
CA ILE A 85 -16.85 12.37 6.85
C ILE A 85 -16.88 10.83 6.87
N SER A 86 -17.78 10.21 7.63
CA SER A 86 -17.88 8.75 7.72
C SER A 86 -18.23 8.13 6.37
N ARG A 87 -19.20 8.71 5.65
CA ARG A 87 -19.56 8.27 4.29
C ARG A 87 -18.41 8.50 3.31
N ALA A 88 -17.74 9.66 3.39
CA ALA A 88 -16.61 9.95 2.52
C ALA A 88 -15.50 8.90 2.65
N ILE A 89 -15.11 8.52 3.87
CA ILE A 89 -14.08 7.50 4.12
C ILE A 89 -14.45 6.17 3.46
N GLN A 90 -15.68 5.71 3.65
CA GLN A 90 -16.12 4.42 3.11
C GLN A 90 -16.13 4.41 1.56
N VAL A 91 -16.63 5.48 0.93
CA VAL A 91 -16.67 5.59 -0.55
C VAL A 91 -15.26 5.71 -1.14
N LEU A 92 -14.41 6.56 -0.54
CA LEU A 92 -13.06 6.83 -1.02
C LEU A 92 -12.12 5.64 -0.82
N GLN A 93 -12.31 4.89 0.27
CA GLN A 93 -11.59 3.63 0.44
C GLN A 93 -11.86 2.68 -0.73
N LYS A 94 -13.12 2.49 -1.11
CA LYS A 94 -13.46 1.65 -2.25
C LYS A 94 -12.84 2.18 -3.55
N ALA A 95 -12.79 3.49 -3.74
CA ALA A 95 -12.11 4.09 -4.89
C ALA A 95 -10.62 3.73 -4.94
N VAL A 96 -9.92 3.85 -3.81
CA VAL A 96 -8.49 3.51 -3.69
C VAL A 96 -8.24 2.00 -3.80
N GLU A 97 -9.16 1.17 -3.32
CA GLU A 97 -9.09 -0.29 -3.49
C GLU A 97 -9.25 -0.70 -4.96
N MET A 98 -10.12 0.00 -5.71
CA MET A 98 -10.32 -0.25 -7.14
C MET A 98 -9.18 0.28 -8.01
N ASN A 99 -8.60 1.43 -7.64
CA ASN A 99 -7.41 1.97 -8.31
C ASN A 99 -6.37 2.45 -7.28
N PRO A 100 -5.42 1.59 -6.88
CA PRO A 100 -4.42 1.94 -5.88
C PRO A 100 -3.44 3.04 -6.28
N LEU A 101 -3.28 3.27 -7.59
CA LEU A 101 -2.36 4.26 -8.17
C LEU A 101 -3.05 5.61 -8.45
N ASP A 102 -4.36 5.71 -8.21
CA ASP A 102 -5.07 7.00 -8.25
C ASP A 102 -4.64 7.89 -7.07
N MET A 103 -3.74 8.84 -7.34
CA MET A 103 -3.22 9.74 -6.32
C MET A 103 -4.30 10.73 -5.86
N ASP A 104 -5.18 11.19 -6.74
CA ASP A 104 -6.26 12.11 -6.39
C ASP A 104 -7.24 11.43 -5.42
N GLY A 105 -7.61 10.18 -5.72
CA GLY A 105 -8.44 9.35 -4.85
C GLY A 105 -7.79 9.15 -3.48
N ARG A 106 -6.47 8.88 -3.44
CA ARG A 106 -5.72 8.70 -2.19
C ARG A 106 -5.58 9.97 -1.39
N VAL A 107 -5.33 11.12 -2.02
CA VAL A 107 -5.29 12.44 -1.35
C VAL A 107 -6.62 12.76 -0.70
N LEU A 108 -7.73 12.55 -1.41
CA LEU A 108 -9.07 12.76 -0.85
C LEU A 108 -9.36 11.80 0.31
N TYR A 109 -8.95 10.54 0.19
CA TYR A 109 -9.09 9.56 1.26
C TYR A 109 -8.28 9.94 2.52
N ALA A 110 -7.00 10.29 2.35
CA ALA A 110 -6.14 10.76 3.43
C ALA A 110 -6.72 12.01 4.11
N THR A 111 -7.23 12.96 3.32
CA THR A 111 -7.90 14.17 3.81
C THR A 111 -9.15 13.83 4.64
N ALA A 112 -9.98 12.88 4.18
CA ALA A 112 -11.17 12.47 4.93
C ALA A 112 -10.81 11.82 6.28
N LEU A 113 -9.78 10.97 6.30
CA LEU A 113 -9.27 10.35 7.53
C LEU A 113 -8.68 11.38 8.50
N GLU A 114 -7.92 12.34 7.99
CA GLU A 114 -7.36 13.44 8.78
C GLU A 114 -8.47 14.31 9.40
N LYS A 115 -9.51 14.64 8.62
CA LYS A 115 -10.69 15.34 9.15
C LYS A 115 -11.39 14.54 10.26
N LYS A 116 -11.45 13.21 10.15
CA LYS A 116 -11.99 12.35 11.21
C LYS A 116 -11.10 12.40 12.45
N LEU A 117 -9.78 12.36 12.28
CA LEU A 117 -8.81 12.45 13.37
C LEU A 117 -8.89 13.79 14.11
N ILE A 118 -8.96 14.92 13.39
CA ILE A 118 -9.04 16.27 14.01
C ILE A 118 -10.34 16.45 14.81
N LYS A 119 -11.45 15.82 14.37
CA LYS A 119 -12.72 15.86 15.09
C LYS A 119 -12.73 15.06 16.40
N GLN A 120 -11.80 14.13 16.60
CA GLN A 120 -11.75 13.30 17.81
C GLN A 120 -11.13 14.08 18.98
N LYS A 121 -11.76 14.00 20.16
CA LYS A 121 -11.23 14.62 21.40
C LYS A 121 -9.93 13.95 21.89
N LYS A 122 -9.83 12.62 21.74
CA LYS A 122 -8.62 11.84 21.99
C LYS A 122 -8.21 11.22 20.66
N ARG A 123 -6.96 11.44 20.25
CA ARG A 123 -6.43 10.88 19.00
C ARG A 123 -6.28 9.37 19.14
N ASP A 124 -6.98 8.62 18.30
CA ASP A 124 -6.78 7.19 18.18
C ASP A 124 -5.41 6.91 17.54
N PRO A 125 -4.47 6.21 18.23
CA PRO A 125 -3.15 5.89 17.70
C PRO A 125 -3.22 5.15 16.36
N LYS A 126 -4.19 4.25 16.17
CA LYS A 126 -4.33 3.45 14.95
C LYS A 126 -4.70 4.32 13.77
N LEU A 127 -5.69 5.20 13.96
CA LEU A 127 -6.10 6.15 12.94
C LEU A 127 -4.97 7.14 12.63
N TYR A 128 -4.26 7.62 13.65
CA TYR A 128 -3.13 8.53 13.49
C TYR A 128 -2.01 7.91 12.63
N ASN A 129 -1.55 6.71 13.00
CA ASN A 129 -0.53 5.96 12.26
C ASN A 129 -0.96 5.71 10.82
N TYR A 130 -2.23 5.36 10.61
CA TYR A 130 -2.76 5.12 9.29
C TYR A 130 -2.78 6.37 8.41
N VAL A 131 -3.19 7.52 8.95
CA VAL A 131 -3.16 8.81 8.24
C VAL A 131 -1.73 9.17 7.81
N ILE A 132 -0.75 9.01 8.72
CA ILE A 132 0.67 9.26 8.40
C ILE A 132 1.15 8.36 7.26
N LYS A 133 0.79 7.07 7.28
CA LYS A 133 1.15 6.13 6.21
C LYS A 133 0.59 6.59 4.86
N GLN A 134 -0.67 7.05 4.81
CA GLN A 134 -1.27 7.54 3.57
C GLN A 134 -0.57 8.79 3.04
N TRP A 135 -0.30 9.79 3.89
CA TRP A 135 0.39 11.01 3.46
C TRP A 135 1.85 10.78 3.10
N THR A 136 2.53 9.86 3.79
CA THR A 136 3.90 9.44 3.43
C THR A 136 3.93 8.75 2.08
N PHE A 137 2.90 7.94 1.77
CA PHE A 137 2.75 7.32 0.47
C PHE A 137 2.62 8.38 -0.63
N VAL A 138 1.70 9.34 -0.47
CA VAL A 138 1.49 10.46 -1.41
C VAL A 138 2.80 11.23 -1.62
N PHE A 139 3.48 11.63 -0.54
CA PHE A 139 4.74 12.37 -0.64
C PHE A 139 5.83 11.64 -1.44
N LYS A 140 5.91 10.30 -1.34
CA LYS A 140 6.95 9.51 -2.00
C LYS A 140 6.59 9.02 -3.41
N HIS A 141 5.30 8.81 -3.69
CA HIS A 141 4.84 8.15 -4.92
C HIS A 141 4.03 9.04 -5.86
N SER A 142 3.66 10.26 -5.45
CA SER A 142 3.04 11.20 -6.38
C SER A 142 3.99 11.52 -7.53
N GLU A 143 3.46 11.56 -8.75
CA GLU A 143 4.22 11.99 -9.93
C GLU A 143 4.38 13.51 -9.93
N PHE A 144 3.28 14.21 -9.62
CA PHE A 144 3.21 15.67 -9.65
C PHE A 144 3.74 16.31 -8.36
N ASP A 145 4.47 17.41 -8.50
CA ASP A 145 5.12 18.09 -7.38
C ASP A 145 4.14 18.82 -6.47
N ASP A 146 3.01 19.28 -6.99
CA ASP A 146 1.92 19.89 -6.20
C ASP A 146 1.34 18.89 -5.18
N GLN A 147 1.06 17.66 -5.61
CA GLN A 147 0.58 16.58 -4.75
C GLN A 147 1.65 16.16 -3.73
N LYS A 148 2.93 16.11 -4.13
CA LYS A 148 4.04 15.87 -3.17
C LYS A 148 4.07 16.97 -2.12
N MET A 149 4.00 18.23 -2.54
CA MET A 149 4.01 19.37 -1.62
C MET A 149 2.79 19.38 -0.70
N GLN A 150 1.61 18.99 -1.20
CA GLN A 150 0.43 18.79 -0.38
C GLN A 150 0.69 17.72 0.70
N GLY A 151 1.15 16.53 0.32
CA GLY A 151 1.48 15.47 1.27
C GLY A 151 2.52 15.91 2.29
N ARG A 152 3.54 16.65 1.86
CA ARG A 152 4.56 17.24 2.74
C ARG A 152 3.95 18.19 3.78
N ASN A 153 3.09 19.10 3.34
CA ASN A 153 2.46 20.08 4.22
C ASN A 153 1.57 19.41 5.27
N HIS A 154 0.79 18.40 4.88
CA HIS A 154 -0.02 17.62 5.82
C HIS A 154 0.83 16.85 6.84
N LEU A 155 1.96 16.25 6.42
CA LEU A 155 2.89 15.59 7.35
C LEU A 155 3.50 16.58 8.35
N ILE A 156 3.92 17.76 7.89
CA ILE A 156 4.43 18.82 8.77
C ILE A 156 3.36 19.26 9.77
N ASN A 157 2.11 19.43 9.33
CA ASN A 157 1.03 19.85 10.22
C ASN A 157 0.66 18.79 11.27
N LEU A 158 0.74 17.51 10.93
CA LEU A 158 0.37 16.40 11.83
C LEU A 158 1.48 15.98 12.79
N VAL A 159 2.74 16.09 12.35
CA VAL A 159 3.92 15.50 13.02
C VAL A 159 4.94 16.55 13.41
N GLY A 160 4.94 17.72 12.76
CA GLY A 160 5.96 18.75 12.88
C GLY A 160 7.17 18.56 11.95
N ARG A 161 7.25 17.44 11.22
CA ARG A 161 8.35 17.17 10.27
C ARG A 161 7.92 16.34 9.06
N ALA A 162 8.55 16.62 7.91
CA ALA A 162 8.44 15.82 6.70
C ALA A 162 9.58 14.79 6.58
N PRO A 163 9.40 13.71 5.79
CA PRO A 163 10.47 12.75 5.51
C PRO A 163 11.61 13.44 4.75
N ARG A 164 12.86 13.16 5.14
CA ARG A 164 14.01 13.62 4.34
C ARG A 164 14.08 12.87 3.01
N TRP A 165 14.70 13.48 2.01
CA TRP A 165 14.87 12.88 0.69
C TRP A 165 15.66 11.57 0.75
N HIS A 166 16.69 11.50 1.58
CA HIS A 166 17.52 10.31 1.84
C HIS A 166 17.05 9.43 3.02
N GLU A 167 15.92 9.75 3.68
CA GLU A 167 15.38 8.94 4.78
C GLU A 167 14.47 7.85 4.21
N SER A 168 14.68 6.60 4.67
CA SER A 168 13.83 5.49 4.29
C SER A 168 12.45 5.62 4.94
N VAL A 169 11.39 5.18 4.24
CA VAL A 169 10.01 5.23 4.76
C VAL A 169 9.91 4.50 6.11
N LYS A 170 10.57 3.34 6.24
CA LYS A 170 10.60 2.57 7.50
C LYS A 170 11.17 3.37 8.66
N ARG A 171 12.32 4.05 8.45
CA ARG A 171 12.95 4.89 9.47
C ARG A 171 12.09 6.10 9.83
N TYR A 172 11.47 6.73 8.83
CA TYR A 172 10.57 7.85 9.06
C TYR A 172 9.37 7.45 9.92
N LEU A 173 8.70 6.36 9.55
CA LEU A 173 7.51 5.87 10.25
C LEU A 173 7.83 5.45 11.69
N ALA A 174 8.95 4.77 11.94
CA ALA A 174 9.37 4.37 13.29
C ALA A 174 9.51 5.56 14.26
N ASN A 175 9.95 6.70 13.75
CA ASN A 175 10.17 7.92 14.54
C ASN A 175 8.90 8.76 14.76
N VAL A 176 7.80 8.45 14.07
CA VAL A 176 6.63 9.34 13.95
C VAL A 176 5.33 8.66 14.41
N MET A 177 5.25 7.34 14.27
CA MET A 177 4.08 6.59 14.71
C MET A 177 4.00 6.51 16.24
N ILE A 178 2.78 6.52 16.75
CA ILE A 178 2.48 6.35 18.18
C ILE A 178 2.29 4.86 18.45
N ALA A 179 2.81 4.37 19.57
CA ALA A 179 2.57 3.01 20.03
C ALA A 179 1.07 2.73 20.18
N GLU A 180 0.58 1.68 19.53
CA GLU A 180 -0.84 1.37 19.51
C GLU A 180 -1.35 0.80 20.85
N ASP A 181 -0.43 0.33 21.71
CA ASP A 181 -0.74 -0.37 22.95
C ASP A 181 0.26 -0.02 24.08
N GLY A 182 0.34 1.23 24.53
CA GLY A 182 1.05 1.60 25.79
C GLY A 182 2.57 1.36 25.87
N GLU A 183 3.17 0.64 24.94
CA GLU A 183 4.61 0.38 24.88
C GLU A 183 5.26 1.33 23.88
N VAL A 184 5.76 2.42 24.45
CA VAL A 184 6.81 3.32 23.96
C VAL A 184 7.40 2.90 22.61
N ALA A 185 7.14 3.68 21.56
CA ALA A 185 7.98 3.68 20.37
C ALA A 185 9.35 4.26 20.78
N PHE A 186 10.21 3.41 21.36
CA PHE A 186 11.59 3.75 21.68
C PHE A 186 12.33 4.05 20.38
N GLY A 187 12.75 5.29 20.23
CA GLY A 187 13.48 5.79 19.07
C GLY A 187 14.18 7.10 19.36
N GLY A 188 14.86 7.18 20.51
CA GLY A 188 15.70 8.31 20.90
C GLY A 188 16.57 7.91 22.07
N GLU A 189 17.82 7.58 21.78
CA GLU A 189 18.87 7.30 22.76
C GLU A 189 18.98 8.49 23.73
N ALA A 190 18.53 8.30 24.98
CA ALA A 190 19.05 9.06 26.10
C ALA A 190 20.30 8.30 26.58
N GLN A 191 21.46 8.69 26.05
CA GLN A 191 22.74 8.39 26.69
C GLN A 191 22.74 9.09 28.06
N LEU A 192 22.48 8.31 29.11
CA LEU A 192 22.93 8.60 30.46
C LEU A 192 24.07 7.62 30.75
N GLN A 193 25.30 8.12 30.61
CA GLN A 193 26.47 7.81 31.42
C GLN A 193 27.50 8.92 31.24
#